data_AF-A0A8X8GUQ9-F1
#
_entry.id   AF-A0A8X8GUQ9-F1
#
_cell.length_a   1.000
_cell.length_b   1.000
_cell.length_c   1.000
_cell.angle_alpha   90.00
_cell.angle_beta   90.00
_cell.angle_gamma   90.00
#
_symmetry.space_group_name_H-M   'P 1'
#
loop_
_entity.id
_entity.type
_entity.pdbx_description
1 polymer ?
#
loop_
_entity_poly.entity_id
_entity_poly.type
_entity_poly.pdbx_seq_one_letter_code
_entity_poly.pdbx_strand_id
1 'polypeptide(L)'
;QGISVSKLNSILKGKGTLSGQGRAVSEGCKKYNVNEIYLISHAFLESGYGRSNFASGRYGAYNYFGIGAYDNNPNYAMTFAKNEGWTTPAKAIIGGAKFVRQGYIDRGQQTLYRMRWNPQSPGNHQYATDVRWAQHQANTIKSLYDEIGLKGEHFIRDRYKQT
;
A
#
# COMPACT_ATOMS: atom_id res chain seq x y z
N GLN A 1 8.65 -11.00 -2.76
CA GLN A 1 9.36 -11.66 -3.88
C GLN A 1 10.87 -11.52 -3.78
N GLY A 2 11.39 -10.68 -2.88
CA GLY A 2 12.83 -10.49 -2.73
C GLY A 2 13.40 -9.58 -3.82
N ILE A 3 12.64 -8.56 -4.24
CA ILE A 3 13.11 -7.60 -5.25
C ILE A 3 14.30 -6.80 -4.69
N SER A 4 15.35 -6.64 -5.48
CA SER A 4 16.56 -5.93 -5.06
C SER A 4 16.25 -4.47 -4.68
N VAL A 5 16.94 -3.95 -3.66
CA VAL A 5 16.80 -2.55 -3.21
C VAL A 5 17.09 -1.57 -4.35
N SER A 6 18.00 -1.91 -5.28
CA SER A 6 18.29 -1.10 -6.46
C SER A 6 17.08 -0.95 -7.39
N LYS A 7 16.37 -2.05 -7.69
CA LYS A 7 15.15 -2.01 -8.52
C LYS A 7 14.02 -1.26 -7.81
N LEU A 8 13.86 -1.48 -6.49
CA LEU A 8 12.90 -0.72 -5.69
C LEU A 8 13.20 0.79 -5.72
N ASN A 9 14.47 1.18 -5.59
CA ASN A 9 14.87 2.57 -5.69
C ASN A 9 14.68 3.17 -7.09
N SER A 10 14.78 2.36 -8.15
CA SER A 10 14.44 2.80 -9.51
C SER A 10 12.98 3.25 -9.59
N ILE A 11 12.06 2.41 -9.13
CA ILE A 11 10.62 2.72 -9.09
C ILE A 11 10.32 3.97 -8.26
N LEU A 12 10.97 4.07 -7.10
CA LEU A 12 10.73 5.15 -6.14
C LEU A 12 11.39 6.47 -6.55
N LYS A 13 12.26 6.49 -7.57
CA LYS A 13 13.00 7.68 -7.99
C LYS A 13 12.05 8.83 -8.31
N GLY A 14 12.25 9.94 -7.61
CA GLY A 14 11.43 11.14 -7.80
C GLY A 14 9.98 10.98 -7.34
N LYS A 15 9.66 10.04 -6.44
CA LYS A 15 8.31 9.85 -5.88
C LYS A 15 8.15 10.54 -4.53
N GLY A 16 8.46 11.84 -4.48
CA GLY A 16 8.37 12.64 -3.26
C GLY A 16 9.24 12.07 -2.13
N THR A 17 8.67 11.98 -0.92
CA THR A 17 9.39 11.47 0.26
C THR A 17 9.61 9.95 0.25
N LEU A 18 9.02 9.23 -0.72
CA LEU A 18 9.31 7.81 -0.96
C LEU A 18 10.61 7.61 -1.73
N SER A 19 11.16 8.66 -2.36
CA SER A 19 12.39 8.55 -3.14
C SER A 19 13.56 8.06 -2.27
N GLY A 20 14.24 7.01 -2.74
CA GLY A 20 15.35 6.37 -2.03
C GLY A 20 14.94 5.43 -0.88
N GLN A 21 13.65 5.21 -0.65
CA GLN A 21 13.16 4.36 0.46
C GLN A 21 13.06 2.86 0.11
N GLY A 22 13.77 2.38 -0.92
CA GLY A 22 13.71 0.98 -1.36
C GLY A 22 14.13 -0.01 -0.26
N ARG A 23 15.06 0.37 0.62
CA ARG A 23 15.45 -0.46 1.77
C ARG A 23 14.30 -0.61 2.77
N ALA A 24 13.61 0.49 3.10
CA ALA A 24 12.47 0.44 4.02
C ALA A 24 11.31 -0.39 3.47
N VAL A 25 11.05 -0.31 2.15
CA VAL A 25 10.08 -1.17 1.47
C VAL A 25 10.49 -2.64 1.61
N SER A 26 11.74 -2.98 1.28
CA SER A 26 12.25 -4.35 1.37
C SER A 26 12.13 -4.91 2.80
N GLU A 27 12.56 -4.14 3.80
CA GLU A 27 12.49 -4.52 5.22
C GLU A 27 11.05 -4.71 5.71
N GLY A 28 10.17 -3.75 5.43
CA GLY A 28 8.76 -3.82 5.83
C GLY A 28 8.04 -4.99 5.16
N CYS A 29 8.24 -5.18 3.86
CA CYS A 29 7.67 -6.27 3.10
C CYS A 29 8.17 -7.63 3.56
N LYS A 30 9.48 -7.77 3.82
CA LYS A 30 10.05 -9.01 4.37
C LYS A 30 9.48 -9.30 5.76
N LYS A 31 9.45 -8.30 6.65
CA LYS A 31 8.98 -8.44 8.03
C LYS A 31 7.52 -8.84 8.12
N TYR A 32 6.66 -8.24 7.30
CA TYR A 32 5.22 -8.46 7.32
C TYR A 32 4.72 -9.33 6.17
N ASN A 33 5.63 -10.00 5.45
CA ASN A 33 5.31 -10.87 4.32
C ASN A 33 4.36 -10.22 3.29
N VAL A 34 4.62 -8.97 2.91
CA VAL A 34 3.81 -8.22 1.92
C VAL A 34 4.56 -8.19 0.59
N ASN A 35 3.85 -8.20 -0.53
CA ASN A 35 4.49 -8.01 -1.84
C ASN A 35 4.96 -6.55 -2.02
N GLU A 36 6.21 -6.38 -2.46
CA GLU A 36 6.89 -5.10 -2.55
C GLU A 36 6.25 -4.17 -3.58
N ILE A 37 5.91 -4.68 -4.76
CA ILE A 37 5.29 -3.91 -5.83
C ILE A 37 3.86 -3.49 -5.45
N TYR A 38 3.11 -4.39 -4.82
CA TYR A 38 1.81 -4.07 -4.27
C TYR A 38 1.92 -2.94 -3.22
N LEU A 39 2.85 -3.03 -2.26
CA LEU A 39 2.98 -2.02 -1.21
C LEU A 39 3.33 -0.65 -1.81
N ILE A 40 4.23 -0.62 -2.80
CA ILE A 40 4.59 0.61 -3.51
C ILE A 40 3.41 1.19 -4.30
N SER A 41 2.71 0.37 -5.08
CA SER A 41 1.51 0.78 -5.84
C SER A 41 0.47 1.38 -4.90
N HIS A 42 0.27 0.73 -3.75
CA HIS A 42 -0.62 1.18 -2.72
C HIS A 42 -0.23 2.56 -2.21
N ALA A 43 1.02 2.72 -1.76
CA ALA A 43 1.53 3.99 -1.30
C ALA A 43 1.41 5.08 -2.38
N PHE A 44 1.64 4.77 -3.66
CA PHE A 44 1.52 5.74 -4.74
C PHE A 44 0.11 6.28 -4.90
N LEU A 45 -0.90 5.41 -4.92
CA LEU A 45 -2.29 5.82 -5.07
C LEU A 45 -2.72 6.69 -3.89
N GLU A 46 -2.47 6.24 -2.66
CA GLU A 46 -3.00 6.87 -1.44
C GLU A 46 -2.25 8.15 -1.03
N SER A 47 -1.01 8.33 -1.52
CA SER A 47 -0.19 9.49 -1.17
C SER A 47 0.13 10.43 -2.33
N GLY A 48 -0.50 10.23 -3.49
CA GLY A 48 -0.17 10.99 -4.70
C GLY A 48 1.32 10.89 -5.03
N TYR A 49 1.85 9.66 -5.09
CA TYR A 49 3.26 9.38 -5.31
C TYR A 49 4.20 10.03 -4.29
N GLY A 50 3.86 9.92 -2.99
CA GLY A 50 4.68 10.40 -1.88
C GLY A 50 4.71 11.92 -1.70
N ARG A 51 3.74 12.64 -2.27
CA ARG A 51 3.71 14.12 -2.32
C ARG A 51 2.52 14.74 -1.58
N SER A 52 1.54 13.95 -1.17
CA SER A 52 0.38 14.47 -0.45
C SER A 52 0.79 15.20 0.83
N ASN A 53 -0.10 16.05 1.34
CA ASN A 53 0.11 16.75 2.61
C ASN A 53 0.49 15.78 3.74
N PHE A 54 -0.15 14.61 3.81
CA PHE A 54 0.11 13.60 4.85
C PHE A 54 1.42 12.81 4.63
N ALA A 55 1.88 12.68 3.38
CA ALA A 55 3.13 12.01 3.04
C ALA A 55 4.36 12.96 3.04
N SER A 56 4.14 14.27 3.03
CA SER A 56 5.21 15.26 2.94
C SER A 56 6.11 15.35 4.18
N GLY A 57 5.66 14.87 5.33
CA GLY A 57 6.37 15.05 6.62
C GLY A 57 6.12 16.40 7.29
N ARG A 58 5.40 17.33 6.64
CA ARG A 58 5.20 18.71 7.13
C ARG A 58 4.55 18.82 8.52
N TYR A 59 3.89 17.76 8.98
CA TYR A 59 3.25 17.70 10.29
C TYR A 59 4.08 16.95 11.35
N GLY A 60 5.35 16.62 11.06
CA GLY A 60 6.24 15.87 11.94
C GLY A 60 6.04 14.35 11.93
N ALA A 61 5.21 13.85 11.02
CA ALA A 61 4.97 12.42 10.78
C ALA A 61 4.63 12.19 9.30
N TYR A 62 4.62 10.93 8.88
CA TYR A 62 4.40 10.49 7.50
C TYR A 62 3.25 9.47 7.46
N ASN A 63 2.33 9.62 6.53
CA ASN A 63 1.28 8.63 6.27
C ASN A 63 1.10 8.45 4.76
N TYR A 64 1.48 7.26 4.26
CA TYR A 64 1.47 6.94 2.83
C TYR A 64 0.23 6.17 2.38
N PHE A 65 -0.63 5.74 3.30
CA PHE A 65 -1.70 4.77 3.05
C PHE A 65 -3.08 5.31 3.41
N GLY A 66 -3.18 6.62 3.71
CA GLY A 66 -4.44 7.25 4.10
C GLY A 66 -5.03 6.72 5.42
N ILE A 67 -4.21 6.06 6.26
CA ILE A 67 -4.71 5.35 7.44
C ILE A 67 -5.20 6.36 8.47
N GLY A 68 -6.45 6.23 8.90
CA GLY A 68 -7.10 7.16 9.83
C GLY A 68 -7.59 8.46 9.17
N ALA A 69 -7.63 8.55 7.84
CA ALA A 69 -8.34 9.63 7.16
C ALA A 69 -9.82 9.27 7.08
N TYR A 70 -10.67 10.04 7.76
CA TYR A 70 -12.13 9.91 7.67
C TYR A 70 -12.72 11.06 6.84
N ASP A 71 -13.81 10.84 6.13
CA ASP A 71 -14.43 11.85 5.25
C ASP A 71 -14.73 13.17 5.98
N ASN A 72 -15.18 13.10 7.24
CA ASN A 72 -15.48 14.26 8.07
C ASN A 72 -14.28 14.78 8.89
N ASN A 73 -13.16 14.05 8.93
CA ASN A 73 -11.95 14.44 9.64
C ASN A 73 -10.69 13.81 9.02
N PRO A 74 -10.28 14.24 7.82
CA PRO A 74 -9.14 13.65 7.13
C PRO A 74 -7.81 13.89 7.88
N ASN A 75 -7.73 14.96 8.68
CA ASN A 75 -6.53 15.30 9.46
C ASN A 75 -6.24 14.34 10.61
N TYR A 76 -7.21 13.51 11.02
CA TYR A 76 -6.96 12.46 12.02
C TYR A 76 -5.88 11.47 11.58
N ALA A 77 -5.64 11.33 10.27
CA ALA A 77 -4.56 10.53 9.71
C ALA A 77 -3.17 10.91 10.26
N MET A 78 -2.95 12.20 10.56
CA MET A 78 -1.68 12.66 11.13
C MET A 78 -1.60 12.44 12.64
N THR A 79 -2.72 12.53 13.36
CA THR A 79 -2.80 12.14 14.77
C THR A 79 -2.49 10.65 14.91
N PHE A 80 -3.11 9.81 14.08
CA PHE A 80 -2.83 8.38 14.02
C PHE A 80 -1.35 8.10 13.74
N ALA A 81 -0.78 8.71 12.68
CA ALA A 81 0.62 8.51 12.32
C ALA A 81 1.60 8.93 13.44
N LYS A 82 1.29 10.00 14.17
CA LYS A 82 2.10 10.44 15.33
C LYS A 82 2.03 9.43 16.47
N ASN A 83 0.84 8.93 16.79
CA ASN A 83 0.63 7.94 17.86
C ASN A 83 1.34 6.62 17.54
N GLU A 84 1.35 6.22 16.27
CA GLU A 84 2.11 5.06 15.80
C GLU A 84 3.63 5.32 15.68
N GLY A 85 4.09 6.55 15.95
CA GLY A 85 5.49 6.93 15.91
C GLY A 85 6.09 6.99 14.50
N TRP A 86 5.28 7.23 13.47
CA TRP A 86 5.68 7.30 12.05
C TRP A 86 6.40 8.62 11.73
N THR A 87 7.46 8.92 12.47
CA THR A 87 8.23 10.17 12.40
C THR A 87 9.28 10.20 11.30
N THR A 88 9.43 9.12 10.53
CA THR A 88 10.31 9.05 9.36
C THR A 88 9.60 8.30 8.22
N PRO A 89 10.00 8.53 6.95
CA PRO A 89 9.48 7.76 5.81
C PRO A 89 9.58 6.25 6.03
N ALA A 90 10.74 5.78 6.51
CA ALA A 90 10.98 4.36 6.76
C ALA A 90 10.01 3.77 7.79
N LYS A 91 9.77 4.46 8.91
CA LYS A 91 8.81 4.01 9.94
C LYS A 91 7.39 3.94 9.39
N ALA A 92 6.97 4.92 8.59
CA ALA A 92 5.64 4.95 7.98
C ALA A 92 5.46 3.84 6.94
N ILE A 93 6.47 3.55 6.12
CA ILE A 93 6.43 2.45 5.14
C ILE A 93 6.30 1.10 5.85
N ILE A 94 7.12 0.87 6.87
CA ILE A 94 7.11 -0.38 7.66
C ILE A 94 5.79 -0.50 8.45
N GLY A 95 5.29 0.59 9.02
CA GLY A 95 4.00 0.64 9.71
C GLY A 95 2.81 0.39 8.79
N GLY A 96 2.83 0.95 7.59
CA GLY A 96 1.82 0.67 6.57
C GLY A 96 1.82 -0.79 6.11
N ALA A 97 3.01 -1.39 5.94
CA ALA A 97 3.13 -2.83 5.66
C ALA A 97 2.49 -3.69 6.77
N LYS A 98 2.72 -3.32 8.05
CA LYS A 98 2.06 -3.96 9.20
C LYS A 98 0.54 -3.84 9.11
N PHE A 99 0.05 -2.63 8.86
CA PHE A 99 -1.39 -2.34 8.77
C PHE A 99 -2.06 -3.16 7.67
N VAL A 100 -1.49 -3.19 6.47
CA VAL A 100 -2.01 -4.01 5.36
C VAL A 100 -2.02 -5.48 5.74
N ARG A 101 -0.92 -6.00 6.28
CA ARG A 101 -0.79 -7.41 6.67
C ARG A 101 -1.88 -7.80 7.67
N GLN A 102 -1.92 -7.12 8.82
CA GLN A 102 -2.83 -7.47 9.92
C GLN A 102 -4.29 -7.09 9.61
N GLY A 103 -4.49 -5.95 8.96
CA GLY A 103 -5.82 -5.41 8.67
C GLY A 103 -6.52 -6.10 7.51
N TYR A 104 -5.79 -6.72 6.57
CA TYR A 104 -6.38 -7.28 5.35
C TYR A 104 -5.87 -8.67 5.01
N ILE A 105 -4.56 -8.86 4.85
CA ILE A 105 -4.02 -10.12 4.34
C ILE A 105 -4.29 -11.27 5.31
N ASP A 106 -4.07 -11.06 6.61
CA ASP A 106 -4.34 -12.06 7.65
C ASP A 106 -5.84 -12.31 7.88
N ARG A 107 -6.70 -11.40 7.41
CA ARG A 107 -8.16 -11.52 7.45
C ARG A 107 -8.75 -12.17 6.20
N GLY A 108 -7.92 -12.82 5.38
CA GLY A 108 -8.38 -13.49 4.17
C GLY A 108 -8.54 -12.59 2.94
N GLN A 109 -8.09 -11.33 3.01
CA GLN A 109 -8.16 -10.36 1.89
C GLN A 109 -6.78 -10.18 1.22
N GLN A 110 -6.25 -11.26 0.64
CA GLN A 110 -4.87 -11.29 0.12
C GLN A 110 -4.67 -10.66 -1.27
N THR A 111 -5.75 -10.37 -2.00
CA THR A 111 -5.70 -9.76 -3.34
C THR A 111 -6.42 -8.42 -3.35
N LEU A 112 -6.08 -7.55 -4.31
CA LEU A 112 -6.81 -6.30 -4.55
C LEU A 112 -8.32 -6.52 -4.67
N TYR A 113 -8.72 -7.60 -5.33
CA TYR A 113 -10.12 -7.98 -5.47
C TYR A 113 -10.76 -8.26 -4.10
N ARG A 114 -10.13 -9.09 -3.27
CA ARG A 114 -10.65 -9.41 -1.93
C ARG A 114 -10.59 -8.21 -0.99
N MET A 115 -9.59 -7.36 -1.09
CA MET A 115 -9.51 -6.10 -0.34
C MET A 115 -10.65 -5.16 -0.69
N ARG A 116 -11.00 -5.07 -1.98
CA ARG A 116 -12.08 -4.20 -2.44
C ARG A 116 -13.46 -4.76 -2.15
N TRP A 117 -13.69 -6.04 -2.38
CA TRP A 117 -15.05 -6.61 -2.42
C TRP A 117 -15.39 -7.51 -1.24
N ASN A 118 -14.38 -8.02 -0.54
CA ASN A 118 -14.50 -8.99 0.54
C ASN A 118 -15.51 -10.12 0.24
N PRO A 119 -15.18 -11.05 -0.68
CA PRO A 119 -16.11 -12.11 -1.07
C PRO A 119 -16.52 -13.06 0.06
N GLN A 120 -15.76 -13.13 1.15
CA GLN A 120 -16.10 -13.92 2.34
C GLN A 120 -17.22 -13.28 3.16
N SER A 121 -17.33 -11.94 3.12
CA SER A 121 -18.40 -11.18 3.78
C SER A 121 -18.74 -9.94 2.93
N PRO A 122 -19.46 -10.11 1.81
CA PRO A 122 -19.70 -9.04 0.85
C PRO A 122 -20.25 -7.76 1.49
N GLY A 123 -19.75 -6.61 1.04
CA GLY A 123 -20.15 -5.29 1.56
C GLY A 123 -19.50 -4.89 2.90
N ASN A 124 -18.76 -5.78 3.56
CA ASN A 124 -18.11 -5.50 4.84
C ASN A 124 -16.58 -5.39 4.68
N HIS A 125 -15.93 -4.58 5.53
CA HIS A 125 -14.46 -4.45 5.61
C HIS A 125 -13.78 -4.25 4.24
N GLN A 126 -14.32 -3.31 3.45
CA GLN A 126 -13.78 -2.94 2.14
C GLN A 126 -12.71 -1.85 2.28
N TYR A 127 -11.61 -1.99 1.56
CA TYR A 127 -10.50 -1.03 1.63
C TYR A 127 -10.89 0.37 1.14
N ALA A 128 -11.70 0.43 0.09
CA ALA A 128 -12.07 1.67 -0.58
C ALA A 128 -13.53 1.65 -1.03
N THR A 129 -14.11 2.83 -1.12
CA THR A 129 -15.47 3.06 -1.65
C THR A 129 -15.49 3.08 -3.18
N ASP A 130 -14.41 3.52 -3.84
CA ASP A 130 -14.31 3.54 -5.29
C ASP A 130 -14.35 2.11 -5.88
N VAL A 131 -15.38 1.83 -6.68
CA VAL A 131 -15.59 0.55 -7.38
C VAL A 131 -14.44 0.21 -8.34
N ARG A 132 -13.68 1.21 -8.82
CA ARG A 132 -12.54 1.04 -9.73
C ARG A 132 -11.20 0.92 -9.02
N TRP A 133 -11.14 1.03 -7.69
CA TRP A 133 -9.90 1.00 -6.92
C TRP A 133 -9.02 -0.22 -7.26
N ALA A 134 -9.61 -1.41 -7.34
CA ALA A 134 -8.85 -2.63 -7.65
C ALA A 134 -8.26 -2.61 -9.07
N GLN A 135 -8.98 -2.02 -10.03
CA GLN A 135 -8.50 -1.87 -11.40
C GLN A 135 -7.36 -0.85 -11.49
N HIS A 136 -7.49 0.29 -10.82
CA HIS A 136 -6.43 1.30 -10.77
C HIS A 136 -5.13 0.73 -10.20
N GLN A 137 -5.22 0.02 -9.07
CA GLN A 137 -4.08 -0.66 -8.47
C GLN A 137 -3.49 -1.76 -9.37
N ALA A 138 -4.33 -2.56 -10.03
CA ALA A 138 -3.84 -3.61 -10.92
C ALA A 138 -3.06 -3.04 -12.11
N ASN A 139 -3.53 -1.93 -12.70
CA ASN A 139 -2.84 -1.24 -13.79
C ASN A 139 -1.49 -0.69 -13.31
N THR A 140 -1.45 -0.03 -12.15
CA THR A 140 -0.19 0.47 -11.58
C THR A 140 0.78 -0.67 -11.29
N ILE A 141 0.34 -1.75 -10.62
CA ILE A 141 1.17 -2.92 -10.36
C ILE A 141 1.76 -3.49 -11.65
N LYS A 142 0.94 -3.63 -12.70
CA LYS A 142 1.43 -4.09 -14.01
C LYS A 142 2.53 -3.18 -14.55
N SER A 143 2.29 -1.87 -14.60
CA SER A 143 3.29 -0.91 -15.08
C SER A 143 4.59 -0.94 -14.29
N LEU A 144 4.51 -1.12 -12.96
CA LEU A 144 5.69 -1.22 -12.10
C LEU A 144 6.50 -2.49 -12.36
N TYR A 145 5.84 -3.64 -12.59
CA TYR A 145 6.52 -4.87 -12.98
C TYR A 145 7.22 -4.72 -14.34
N ASP A 146 6.52 -4.13 -15.32
CA ASP A 146 7.06 -3.88 -16.65
C ASP A 146 8.29 -2.95 -16.58
N GLU A 147 8.25 -1.89 -15.76
CA GLU A 147 9.35 -0.93 -15.58
C GLU A 147 10.67 -1.59 -15.13
N ILE A 148 10.59 -2.59 -14.24
CA ILE A 148 11.77 -3.28 -13.69
C ILE A 148 12.08 -4.62 -14.37
N GLY A 149 11.37 -4.92 -15.46
CA GLY A 149 11.52 -6.15 -16.25
C GLY A 149 11.25 -7.42 -15.45
N LEU A 150 10.26 -7.39 -14.55
CA LEU A 150 9.83 -8.54 -13.75
C LEU A 150 8.36 -8.89 -14.05
N LYS A 151 7.87 -10.01 -13.50
CA LYS A 151 6.48 -10.44 -13.61
C LYS A 151 5.93 -10.86 -12.25
N GLY A 152 4.62 -10.77 -12.07
CA GLY A 152 3.95 -11.35 -10.92
C GLY A 152 4.13 -12.87 -10.88
N GLU A 153 4.30 -13.44 -9.69
CA GLU A 153 4.57 -14.87 -9.51
C GLU A 153 3.38 -15.62 -8.87
N HIS A 154 2.66 -14.96 -7.97
CA HIS A 154 1.58 -15.58 -7.20
C HIS A 154 0.26 -14.89 -7.46
N PHE A 155 -0.75 -15.68 -7.83
CA PHE A 155 -2.09 -15.21 -8.15
C PHE A 155 -3.14 -16.07 -7.45
N ILE A 156 -4.18 -15.42 -6.93
CA ILE A 156 -5.38 -16.08 -6.43
C ILE A 156 -6.55 -15.61 -7.29
N ARG A 157 -7.33 -16.53 -7.83
CA ARG A 157 -8.52 -16.24 -8.64
C ARG A 157 -9.76 -16.72 -7.90
N ASP A 158 -10.61 -15.79 -7.49
CA ASP A 158 -11.91 -16.10 -6.91
C ASP A 158 -12.87 -16.61 -8.00
N ARG A 159 -13.61 -17.68 -7.69
CA ARG A 159 -14.63 -18.25 -8.56
C ARG A 159 -15.95 -18.28 -7.81
N TYR A 160 -16.99 -17.76 -8.43
CA TYR A 160 -18.34 -17.79 -7.88
C TYR A 160 -19.11 -18.98 -8.43
N LYS A 161 -20.05 -19.50 -7.64
CA LYS A 161 -21.02 -20.47 -8.14
C LYS A 161 -21.81 -19.79 -9.27
N GLN A 162 -21.90 -20.45 -10.41
CA GLN A 162 -22.85 -20.06 -11.43
C GLN A 162 -24.24 -20.46 -10.92
N THR A 163 -25.14 -19.49 -10.86
CA THR A 163 -26.56 -19.68 -10.54
C THR A 163 -27.32 -20.10 -11.77
#